data_AF-A0A7X7A3L7-F1
#
_entry.id   AF-A0A7X7A3L7-F1
#
_cell.length_a   1.000
_cell.length_b   1.000
_cell.length_c   1.000
_cell.angle_alpha   90.00
_cell.angle_beta   90.00
_cell.angle_gamma   90.00
#
_symmetry.space_group_name_H-M   'P 1'
#
loop_
_entity.id
_entity.type
_entity.pdbx_description
1 polymer ?
#
loop_
_entity_poly.entity_id
_entity_poly.type
_entity_poly.pdbx_seq_one_letter_code
_entity_poly.pdbx_strand_id
1 'polypeptide(L)'
;MKSRWLPGCFAALLAFAATAAMAASDDPTYGIIAKHKASSAVPISDEGHRIVYGSPKAPVAVEAFYPLRAGGEGHEWVFEYGYSLVTAFPGKVRFVAYDIATPRGGEVWQERGLTCGAFLINGKREVTVNGKKLSFLR
;
A
#
# COMPACT_ATOMS: atom_id res chain seq x y z
N MET A 1 -37.87 -4.52 60.28
CA MET A 1 -39.07 -5.34 59.96
C MET A 1 -39.27 -5.33 58.45
N LYS A 2 -39.33 -6.53 57.83
CA LYS A 2 -39.99 -6.91 56.56
C LYS A 2 -39.58 -6.11 55.29
N SER A 3 -38.65 -6.57 54.46
CA SER A 3 -38.78 -7.61 53.41
C SER A 3 -40.09 -7.58 52.63
N ARG A 4 -40.00 -7.33 51.31
CA ARG A 4 -40.85 -7.81 50.19
C ARG A 4 -40.11 -7.48 48.87
N TRP A 5 -39.39 -8.44 48.29
CA TRP A 5 -39.77 -9.28 47.13
C TRP A 5 -39.40 -8.68 45.75
N LEU A 6 -38.37 -9.30 45.16
CA LEU A 6 -37.98 -9.42 43.73
C LEU A 6 -39.16 -9.89 42.84
N PRO A 7 -39.16 -9.76 41.49
CA PRO A 7 -38.05 -10.23 40.62
C PRO A 7 -37.86 -9.49 39.28
N GLY A 8 -36.74 -9.77 38.58
CA GLY A 8 -36.72 -9.59 37.13
C GLY A 8 -35.38 -9.34 36.46
N CYS A 9 -34.67 -10.44 36.19
CA CYS A 9 -33.99 -10.71 34.92
C CYS A 9 -32.61 -10.07 34.61
N PHE A 10 -31.76 -10.92 34.01
CA PHE A 10 -30.50 -10.67 33.29
C PHE A 10 -29.32 -10.24 34.18
N ALA A 11 -28.47 -11.13 34.69
CA ALA A 11 -27.62 -12.10 33.99
C ALA A 11 -26.88 -11.52 32.77
N ALA A 12 -25.56 -11.69 32.78
CA ALA A 12 -24.61 -11.52 31.67
C ALA A 12 -24.25 -10.06 31.31
N LEU A 13 -23.02 -9.67 30.99
CA LEU A 13 -21.75 -10.39 30.83
C LEU A 13 -20.63 -9.32 30.83
N LEU A 14 -19.51 -9.71 31.40
CA LEU A 14 -18.12 -9.37 31.05
C LEU A 14 -17.84 -8.37 29.88
N ALA A 15 -16.84 -7.54 30.18
CA ALA A 15 -15.80 -7.00 29.29
C ALA A 15 -16.18 -5.89 28.30
N PHE A 16 -15.98 -4.64 28.72
CA PHE A 16 -15.67 -3.55 27.80
C PHE A 16 -14.15 -3.31 27.78
N ALA A 17 -13.47 -4.09 26.94
CA ALA A 17 -12.10 -3.82 26.53
C ALA A 17 -12.10 -2.75 25.43
N ALA A 18 -11.28 -1.71 25.62
CA ALA A 18 -10.65 -0.85 24.62
C ALA A 18 -11.42 -0.60 23.31
N THR A 19 -12.28 0.42 23.30
CA THR A 19 -12.79 1.05 22.07
C THR A 19 -12.00 2.33 21.79
N ALA A 20 -10.86 2.16 21.10
CA ALA A 20 -10.14 3.27 20.47
C ALA A 20 -9.48 2.77 19.16
N ALA A 21 -10.31 2.35 18.22
CA ALA A 21 -9.92 2.13 16.82
C ALA A 21 -11.16 2.26 15.92
N MET A 22 -11.83 3.41 15.95
CA MET A 22 -12.86 3.74 14.96
C MET A 22 -12.55 5.09 14.32
N ALA A 23 -11.83 5.01 13.21
CA ALA A 23 -11.94 5.92 12.08
C ALA A 23 -11.52 5.11 10.86
N ALA A 24 -12.39 4.18 10.44
CA ALA A 24 -12.31 3.63 9.09
C ALA A 24 -12.64 4.79 8.15
N SER A 25 -11.65 5.26 7.41
CA SER A 25 -11.79 6.33 6.43
C SER A 25 -12.80 5.91 5.37
N ASP A 26 -13.81 6.74 5.09
CA ASP A 26 -14.80 6.60 4.01
C ASP A 26 -14.18 6.75 2.60
N ASP A 27 -12.89 6.48 2.46
CA ASP A 27 -12.17 6.50 1.20
C ASP A 27 -12.45 5.16 0.47
N PRO A 28 -13.05 5.18 -0.74
CA PRO A 28 -13.29 3.96 -1.54
C PRO A 28 -12.00 3.17 -1.83
N THR A 29 -10.83 3.79 -1.64
CA THR A 29 -9.53 3.13 -1.69
C THR A 29 -9.34 2.07 -0.60
N TYR A 30 -10.00 2.20 0.57
CA TYR A 30 -9.84 1.27 1.69
C TYR A 30 -10.32 -0.16 1.33
N GLY A 31 -11.32 -0.29 0.46
CA GLY A 31 -11.88 -1.58 0.03
C GLY A 31 -10.94 -2.38 -0.89
N ILE A 32 -10.18 -1.71 -1.74
CA ILE A 32 -9.21 -2.35 -2.65
C ILE A 32 -8.01 -2.88 -1.86
N ILE A 33 -7.51 -2.10 -0.88
CA ILE A 33 -6.42 -2.51 0.01
C ILE A 33 -6.85 -3.69 0.90
N ALA A 34 -8.12 -3.71 1.34
CA ALA A 34 -8.65 -4.77 2.20
C ALA A 34 -8.79 -6.14 1.50
N LYS A 35 -9.02 -6.18 0.18
CA LYS A 35 -9.21 -7.44 -0.56
C LYS A 35 -7.93 -8.28 -0.68
N HIS A 36 -6.75 -7.66 -0.58
CA HIS A 36 -5.44 -8.32 -0.61
C HIS A 36 -4.81 -8.51 0.79
N LYS A 37 -5.58 -8.28 1.87
CA LYS A 37 -5.14 -8.25 3.28
C LYS A 37 -4.88 -9.64 3.90
N ALA A 38 -4.45 -10.62 3.12
CA ALA A 38 -4.18 -11.98 3.59
C ALA A 38 -2.79 -12.49 3.20
N SER A 39 -1.73 -11.69 3.43
CA SER A 39 -0.39 -12.19 3.83
C SER A 39 0.55 -11.00 4.07
N SER A 40 0.67 -10.57 5.33
CA SER A 40 1.73 -9.70 5.94
C SER A 40 2.28 -8.43 5.24
N ALA A 41 1.74 -7.95 4.12
CA ALA A 41 2.28 -6.83 3.35
C ALA A 41 1.79 -5.44 3.80
N VAL A 42 2.05 -5.03 5.05
CA VAL A 42 1.70 -3.67 5.48
C VAL A 42 2.70 -2.67 4.85
N PRO A 43 2.24 -1.65 4.09
CA PRO A 43 3.13 -0.61 3.60
C PRO A 43 3.78 0.12 4.77
N ILE A 44 5.06 0.48 4.63
CA ILE A 44 5.78 1.24 5.66
C ILE A 44 5.46 2.74 5.62
N SER A 45 4.87 3.21 4.52
CA SER A 45 4.33 4.56 4.35
C SER A 45 3.23 4.56 3.30
N ASP A 46 2.14 5.30 3.55
CA ASP A 46 1.14 5.68 2.56
C ASP A 46 0.85 7.18 2.71
N GLU A 47 1.24 7.97 1.71
CA GLU A 47 1.13 9.43 1.67
C GLU A 47 0.04 9.90 0.69
N GLY A 48 -0.88 9.00 0.30
CA GLY A 48 -1.98 9.27 -0.63
C GLY A 48 -1.55 9.34 -2.09
N HIS A 49 -0.44 10.01 -2.41
CA HIS A 49 0.16 10.05 -3.75
C HIS A 49 1.29 9.02 -3.94
N ARG A 50 1.75 8.40 -2.84
CA ARG A 50 2.88 7.49 -2.82
C ARG A 50 2.70 6.42 -1.75
N ILE A 51 2.93 5.16 -2.09
CA ILE A 51 2.97 4.02 -1.17
C ILE A 51 4.36 3.40 -1.19
N VAL A 52 4.90 3.03 -0.02
CA VAL A 52 6.25 2.47 0.12
C VAL A 52 6.23 1.13 0.84
N TYR A 53 6.97 0.17 0.28
CA TYR A 53 7.24 -1.15 0.88
C TYR A 53 8.74 -1.42 0.98
N GLY A 54 9.11 -2.30 1.91
CA GLY A 54 10.51 -2.70 2.14
C GLY A 54 11.32 -1.67 2.92
N SER A 55 12.62 -1.91 3.08
CA SER A 55 13.49 -1.07 3.91
C SER A 55 13.83 0.26 3.21
N PRO A 56 13.75 1.43 3.88
CA PRO A 56 14.17 2.70 3.28
C PRO A 56 15.68 2.73 2.98
N LYS A 57 16.47 1.86 3.62
CA LYS A 57 17.92 1.69 3.42
C LYS A 57 18.28 0.67 2.32
N ALA A 58 17.29 0.10 1.64
CA ALA A 58 17.53 -0.87 0.59
C ALA A 58 18.34 -0.23 -0.58
N PRO A 59 19.40 -0.88 -1.07
CA PRO A 59 20.25 -0.35 -2.14
C PRO A 59 19.54 -0.28 -3.51
N VAL A 60 18.46 -1.03 -3.70
CA VAL A 60 17.66 -1.02 -4.94
C VAL A 60 16.28 -0.44 -4.65
N ALA A 61 15.94 0.64 -5.34
CA ALA A 61 14.61 1.22 -5.38
C ALA A 61 13.93 0.86 -6.70
N VAL A 62 12.79 0.20 -6.62
CA VAL A 62 11.88 0.01 -7.75
C VAL A 62 10.74 1.01 -7.60
N GLU A 63 10.69 1.98 -8.50
CA GLU A 63 9.66 3.03 -8.52
C GLU A 63 8.64 2.70 -9.61
N ALA A 64 7.36 2.66 -9.26
CA ALA A 64 6.25 2.40 -10.16
C ALA A 64 5.39 3.66 -10.30
N PHE A 65 4.96 3.98 -11.52
CA PHE A 65 4.14 5.15 -11.83
C PHE A 65 2.89 4.70 -12.57
N TYR A 66 1.76 4.60 -11.87
CA TYR A 66 0.49 4.12 -12.43
C TYR A 66 -0.70 4.85 -11.78
N PRO A 67 -1.90 4.87 -12.40
CA PRO A 67 -3.09 5.37 -11.73
C PRO A 67 -3.58 4.29 -10.76
N LEU A 68 -3.35 4.49 -9.47
CA LEU A 68 -3.48 3.43 -8.46
C LEU A 68 -4.85 3.42 -7.77
N ARG A 69 -5.47 4.60 -7.62
CA ARG A 69 -6.73 4.77 -6.86
C ARG A 69 -7.90 5.31 -7.68
N ALA A 70 -7.64 5.71 -8.91
CA ALA A 70 -8.66 6.29 -9.78
C ALA A 70 -9.59 5.21 -10.35
N GLY A 71 -10.60 4.81 -9.56
CA GLY A 71 -11.95 4.35 -9.97
C GLY A 71 -12.13 3.32 -11.10
N GLY A 72 -11.07 2.75 -11.65
CA GLY A 72 -11.08 1.81 -12.75
C GLY A 72 -10.10 0.68 -12.47
N GLU A 73 -10.60 -0.54 -12.60
CA GLU A 73 -9.83 -1.78 -12.46
C GLU A 73 -8.63 -1.78 -13.43
N GLY A 74 -7.45 -2.21 -12.98
CA GLY A 74 -6.38 -2.56 -13.90
C GLY A 74 -4.94 -2.35 -13.45
N HIS A 75 -4.70 -1.76 -12.27
CA HIS A 75 -3.34 -1.48 -11.78
C HIS A 75 -3.05 -2.03 -10.38
N GLU A 76 -3.97 -2.81 -9.80
CA GLU A 76 -3.80 -3.46 -8.50
C GLU A 76 -2.60 -4.42 -8.49
N TRP A 77 -2.30 -5.02 -9.65
CA TRP A 77 -1.12 -5.88 -9.86
C TRP A 77 0.21 -5.17 -9.57
N VAL A 78 0.25 -3.83 -9.61
CA VAL A 78 1.45 -3.05 -9.28
C VAL A 78 1.82 -3.28 -7.81
N PHE A 79 0.84 -3.36 -6.92
CA PHE A 79 1.05 -3.64 -5.51
C PHE A 79 1.47 -5.08 -5.27
N GLU A 80 0.84 -6.04 -5.96
CA GLU A 80 1.20 -7.46 -5.88
C GLU A 80 2.63 -7.70 -6.35
N TYR A 81 3.02 -7.07 -7.48
CA TYR A 81 4.36 -7.13 -8.00
C TYR A 81 5.37 -6.50 -7.03
N GLY A 82 5.09 -5.29 -6.55
CA GLY A 82 5.92 -4.62 -5.55
C GLY A 82 6.12 -5.46 -4.29
N TYR A 83 5.06 -6.08 -3.80
CA TYR A 83 5.11 -7.00 -2.67
C TYR A 83 5.97 -8.23 -2.95
N SER A 84 5.79 -8.85 -4.11
CA SER A 84 6.58 -10.03 -4.50
C SER A 84 8.08 -9.72 -4.53
N LEU A 85 8.47 -8.52 -4.98
CA LEU A 85 9.85 -8.09 -5.04
C LEU A 85 10.46 -7.87 -3.65
N VAL A 86 9.78 -7.14 -2.77
CA VAL A 86 10.32 -6.87 -1.42
C VAL A 86 10.39 -8.15 -0.58
N THR A 87 9.49 -9.11 -0.83
CA THR A 87 9.47 -10.42 -0.16
C THR A 87 10.57 -11.33 -0.68
N ALA A 88 10.79 -11.37 -2.00
CA ALA A 88 11.87 -12.16 -2.60
C ALA A 88 13.27 -11.62 -2.25
N PHE A 89 13.39 -10.31 -2.02
CA PHE A 89 14.68 -9.63 -1.80
C PHE A 89 14.67 -8.74 -0.54
N PRO A 90 14.46 -9.33 0.66
CA PRO A 90 14.31 -8.58 1.90
C PRO A 90 15.58 -7.77 2.21
N GLY A 91 15.39 -6.50 2.57
CA GLY A 91 16.49 -5.56 2.86
C GLY A 91 17.31 -5.11 1.64
N LYS A 92 17.10 -5.72 0.47
CA LYS A 92 17.82 -5.41 -0.77
C LYS A 92 16.99 -4.53 -1.71
N VAL A 93 15.68 -4.74 -1.73
CA VAL A 93 14.74 -3.99 -2.55
C VAL A 93 13.78 -3.17 -1.67
N ARG A 94 13.57 -1.92 -2.06
CA ARG A 94 12.39 -1.13 -1.67
C ARG A 94 11.52 -0.91 -2.90
N PHE A 95 10.21 -0.92 -2.70
CA PHE A 95 9.25 -0.63 -3.74
C PHE A 95 8.51 0.66 -3.40
N VAL A 96 8.36 1.53 -4.40
CA VAL A 96 7.69 2.83 -4.25
C VAL A 96 6.67 2.96 -5.38
N ALA A 97 5.38 2.98 -5.05
CA ALA A 97 4.31 3.18 -6.03
C ALA A 97 3.81 4.62 -5.95
N TYR A 98 3.93 5.36 -7.05
CA TYR A 98 3.39 6.71 -7.21
C TYR A 98 2.05 6.63 -7.95
N ASP A 99 1.04 7.28 -7.38
CA ASP A 99 -0.28 7.38 -7.99
C ASP A 99 -0.35 8.60 -8.92
N ILE A 100 -0.16 8.37 -10.22
CA ILE A 100 -0.10 9.44 -11.23
C ILE A 100 -1.47 10.11 -11.47
N ALA A 101 -2.56 9.53 -10.96
CA ALA A 101 -3.88 10.15 -11.03
C ALA A 101 -4.05 11.26 -9.97
N THR A 102 -3.19 11.31 -8.96
CA THR A 102 -3.17 12.41 -7.99
C THR A 102 -2.38 13.61 -8.55
N PRO A 103 -2.71 14.87 -8.18
CA PRO A 103 -1.95 16.03 -8.63
C PRO A 103 -0.46 15.90 -8.35
N ARG A 104 -0.10 15.50 -7.11
CA ARG A 104 1.30 15.37 -6.71
C ARG A 104 2.01 14.19 -7.39
N GLY A 105 1.35 13.05 -7.54
CA GLY A 105 1.94 11.92 -8.26
C GLY A 105 2.12 12.21 -9.75
N GLY A 106 1.19 12.95 -10.36
CA GLY A 106 1.30 13.45 -11.72
C GLY A 106 2.47 14.41 -11.92
N GLU A 107 2.70 15.34 -10.99
CA GLU A 107 3.88 16.23 -11.01
C GLU A 107 5.19 15.42 -10.98
N VAL A 108 5.33 14.49 -10.04
CA VAL A 108 6.54 13.66 -9.95
C VAL A 108 6.73 12.84 -11.24
N TRP A 109 5.65 12.29 -11.80
CA TRP A 109 5.70 11.57 -13.08
C TRP A 109 6.20 12.44 -14.24
N GLN A 110 5.74 13.69 -14.32
CA GLN A 110 6.21 14.68 -15.31
C GLN A 110 7.68 15.06 -15.08
N GLU A 111 8.10 15.28 -13.83
CA GLU A 111 9.48 15.56 -13.45
C GLU A 111 10.43 14.42 -13.86
N ARG A 112 9.94 13.17 -13.89
CA ARG A 112 10.69 12.01 -14.40
C ARG A 112 10.74 11.93 -15.93
N GLY A 113 10.06 12.81 -16.65
CA GLY A 113 9.99 12.84 -18.11
C GLY A 113 9.32 11.59 -18.68
N LEU A 114 8.34 11.05 -17.97
CA LEU A 114 7.58 9.87 -18.38
C LEU A 114 6.35 10.28 -19.19
N THR A 115 5.98 9.45 -20.17
CA THR A 115 4.85 9.71 -21.08
C THR A 115 3.76 8.63 -20.99
N CYS A 116 4.03 7.54 -20.27
CA CYS A 116 3.10 6.46 -19.95
C CYS A 116 3.37 5.93 -18.53
N GLY A 117 2.59 4.94 -18.10
CA GLY A 117 2.93 4.17 -16.90
C GLY A 117 4.30 3.50 -17.06
N ALA A 118 5.06 3.41 -15.97
CA ALA A 118 6.43 2.91 -16.05
C ALA A 118 6.95 2.37 -14.71
N PHE A 119 7.94 1.47 -14.81
CA PHE A 119 8.82 1.13 -13.70
C PHE A 119 10.21 1.72 -13.94
N LEU A 120 10.80 2.25 -12.87
CA LEU A 120 12.19 2.69 -12.83
C LEU A 120 12.95 1.89 -11.78
N ILE A 121 14.21 1.58 -12.07
CA ILE A 121 15.15 1.03 -11.09
C ILE A 121 16.17 2.10 -10.78
N ASN A 122 16.22 2.55 -9.52
CA ASN A 122 17.06 3.64 -9.06
C ASN A 122 16.95 4.89 -9.97
N GLY A 123 15.73 5.27 -10.34
CA GLY A 123 15.44 6.39 -11.23
C GLY A 123 15.76 6.18 -12.71
N LYS A 124 16.16 4.97 -13.13
CA LYS A 124 16.54 4.66 -14.51
C LYS A 124 15.56 3.69 -15.17
N ARG A 125 15.24 3.94 -16.45
CA ARG A 125 14.44 3.03 -17.31
C ARG A 125 15.25 1.83 -17.79
N GLU A 126 16.56 2.03 -17.91
CA GLU A 126 17.51 1.01 -18.32
C GLU A 126 18.58 0.82 -17.25
N VAL A 127 18.89 -0.44 -16.93
CA VAL A 127 20.01 -0.81 -16.09
C VAL A 127 20.90 -1.82 -16.82
N THR A 128 22.20 -1.70 -16.63
CA THR A 128 23.17 -2.65 -17.17
C THR A 128 23.57 -3.62 -16.07
N VAL A 129 23.35 -4.91 -16.30
CA VAL A 129 23.76 -5.99 -15.40
C VAL A 129 24.65 -6.95 -16.20
N ASN A 130 25.90 -7.11 -15.76
CA ASN A 130 26.88 -8.01 -16.40
C ASN A 130 27.02 -7.75 -17.92
N GLY A 131 27.07 -6.48 -18.32
CA GLY A 131 27.17 -6.08 -19.72
C GLY A 131 25.88 -6.18 -20.54
N LYS A 132 24.78 -6.69 -19.95
CA LYS A 132 23.46 -6.76 -20.60
C LYS A 132 22.60 -5.58 -20.18
N LYS A 133 21.99 -4.90 -21.15
CA LYS A 133 20.97 -3.87 -20.88
C LYS A 133 19.62 -4.53 -20.63
N LEU A 134 19.00 -4.15 -19.53
CA LEU A 134 17.63 -4.50 -19.17
C LEU A 134 16.80 -3.22 -19.20
N SER A 135 15.78 -3.19 -20.05
CA SER A 135 14.81 -2.09 -20.13
C SER A 135 13.50 -2.54 -19.50
N PHE A 136 12.95 -1.69 -18.63
CA PHE A 136 11.70 -1.96 -17.94
C PHE A 136 10.59 -1.09 -18.56
N LEU A 137 10.15 -1.50 -19.74
CA LEU A 137 8.99 -0.93 -20.42
C LEU A 137 7.88 -1.97 -20.39
N ARG A 138 6.79 -1.68 -19.69
CA ARG A 138 5.56 -2.47 -19.74
C ARG A 138 4.36 -1.55 -19.80
#